data_AF-A0A935R3T5-F1
#
_entry.id   AF-A0A935R3T5-F1
#
_cell.length_a   1.000
_cell.length_b   1.000
_cell.length_c   1.000
_cell.angle_alpha   90.00
_cell.angle_beta   90.00
_cell.angle_gamma   90.00
#
_symmetry.space_group_name_H-M   'P 1'
#
loop_
_entity.id
_entity.type
_entity.pdbx_description
1 polymer ?
#
loop_
_entity_poly.entity_id
_entity_poly.type
_entity_poly.pdbx_seq_one_letter_code
_entity_poly.pdbx_strand_id
1 'polypeptide(L)'
;MDRDRCLTTSSYVTQRNFPRQRQEALVRLLRGTGQAIDWMRSHRQEAIALVARRLDMAPVDLDAQWDNYRFALELSQSHLVALERQAQWAMRSGLAPGAAMPNYLDFIDFTALEAVKPRAINVIH
;
A
#
# COMPACT_ATOMS: atom_id res chain seq x y z
N MET A 1 -12.00 -17.52 -18.46
CA MET A 1 -10.65 -17.96 -18.07
C MET A 1 -9.91 -16.72 -17.60
N ASP A 2 -10.30 -16.20 -16.44
CA ASP A 2 -9.68 -15.01 -15.84
C ASP A 2 -8.62 -15.53 -14.86
N ARG A 3 -7.35 -15.46 -15.28
CA ARG A 3 -6.23 -15.97 -14.47
C ARG A 3 -6.10 -15.07 -13.26
N ASP A 4 -6.14 -15.68 -12.08
CA ASP A 4 -5.87 -15.10 -10.77
C ASP A 4 -4.89 -13.91 -10.83
N ARG A 5 -5.42 -12.68 -10.87
CA ARG A 5 -4.62 -11.47 -10.66
C ARG A 5 -4.19 -11.48 -9.20
N CYS A 6 -2.95 -11.92 -8.96
CA CYS A 6 -2.31 -11.75 -7.66
C CYS A 6 -2.14 -10.24 -7.40
N LEU A 7 -3.04 -9.67 -6.59
CA LEU A 7 -2.91 -8.29 -6.12
C LEU A 7 -1.90 -8.28 -4.97
N THR A 8 -0.69 -7.80 -5.23
CA THR A 8 0.25 -7.48 -4.15
C THR A 8 -0.11 -6.09 -3.61
N THR A 9 -0.62 -6.05 -2.38
CA THR A 9 -0.89 -4.79 -1.66
C THR A 9 0.30 -4.43 -0.79
N SER A 10 0.78 -3.19 -0.91
CA SER A 10 1.82 -2.66 -0.03
C SER A 10 1.19 -1.76 1.04
N SER A 11 1.60 -1.93 2.29
CA SER A 11 1.11 -1.17 3.44
C SER A 11 2.24 -0.47 4.17
N TYR A 12 2.01 0.75 4.64
CA TYR A 12 2.88 1.39 5.63
C TYR A 12 2.47 0.92 7.02
N VAL A 13 3.43 0.42 7.81
CA VAL A 13 3.18 -0.07 9.16
C VAL A 13 4.13 0.63 10.13
N THR A 14 3.62 0.99 11.30
CA THR A 14 4.43 1.61 12.37
C THR A 14 4.14 0.95 13.71
N GLN A 15 4.95 1.24 14.72
CA GLN A 15 4.65 0.82 16.09
C GLN A 15 3.38 1.53 16.61
N ARG A 16 2.58 0.84 17.42
CA ARG A 16 1.27 1.33 17.91
C ARG A 16 1.30 2.72 18.55
N ASN A 17 2.41 3.09 19.21
CA ASN A 17 2.55 4.39 19.88
C ASN A 17 3.15 5.49 18.99
N PHE A 18 3.65 5.15 17.80
CA PHE A 18 4.35 6.09 16.92
C PHE A 18 3.44 7.21 16.40
N PRO A 19 2.18 6.96 15.95
CA PRO A 19 1.30 8.04 15.50
C PRO A 19 1.03 9.08 16.59
N ARG A 20 0.86 8.64 17.84
CA ARG A 20 0.65 9.54 18.99
C ARG A 20 1.88 10.42 19.29
N GLN A 21 3.08 9.90 19.08
CA GLN A 21 4.32 10.60 19.42
C GLN A 21 4.85 11.46 18.28
N ARG A 22 4.61 11.06 17.01
CA ARG A 22 5.24 11.65 15.82
C ARG A 22 4.27 11.76 14.65
N GLN A 23 3.04 12.18 14.90
CA GLN A 23 2.01 12.36 13.87
C GLN A 23 2.49 13.22 12.69
N GLU A 24 3.23 14.30 12.96
CA GLU A 24 3.74 15.18 11.92
C GLU A 24 4.71 14.46 10.96
N ALA A 25 5.53 13.53 11.47
CA ALA A 25 6.42 12.74 10.63
C ALA A 25 5.63 11.84 9.66
N LEU A 26 4.51 11.26 10.12
CA LEU A 26 3.63 10.47 9.27
C LEU A 26 2.97 11.33 8.19
N VAL A 27 2.46 12.50 8.56
CA VAL A 27 1.87 13.46 7.61
C VAL A 27 2.89 13.85 6.53
N ARG A 28 4.13 14.15 6.91
CA ARG A 28 5.21 14.49 5.97
C ARG A 28 5.55 13.32 5.05
N LEU A 29 5.64 12.10 5.59
CA LEU A 29 5.91 10.88 4.82
C LEU A 29 4.80 10.63 3.78
N LEU A 30 3.53 10.68 4.19
CA LEU A 30 2.40 10.43 3.30
C LEU A 30 2.27 11.53 2.25
N ARG A 31 2.53 12.79 2.61
CA ARG A 31 2.57 13.91 1.64
C ARG A 31 3.66 13.69 0.59
N GLY A 32 4.88 13.37 1.01
CA GLY A 32 5.98 13.07 0.09
C GLY A 32 5.69 11.87 -0.80
N THR A 33 5.04 10.84 -0.26
CA THR A 33 4.59 9.68 -1.03
C THR A 33 3.58 10.08 -2.11
N GLY A 34 2.58 10.91 -1.77
CA GLY A 34 1.62 11.44 -2.75
C GLY A 34 2.30 12.23 -3.86
N GLN A 35 3.23 13.12 -3.50
CA GLN A 35 4.01 13.90 -4.47
C GLN A 35 4.84 13.02 -5.39
N ALA A 36 5.49 11.99 -4.86
CA ALA A 36 6.26 11.03 -5.66
C ALA A 36 5.36 10.27 -6.65
N ILE A 37 4.17 9.85 -6.22
CA ILE A 37 3.19 9.18 -7.11
C ILE A 37 2.76 10.11 -8.25
N ASP A 38 2.43 11.37 -7.96
CA ASP A 38 2.01 12.33 -8.97
C ASP A 38 3.16 12.69 -9.93
N TRP A 39 4.39 12.78 -9.40
CA TRP A 39 5.59 12.96 -10.22
C TRP A 39 5.82 11.77 -11.15
N MET A 40 5.74 10.53 -10.65
CA MET A 40 5.91 9.33 -11.48
C MET A 40 4.88 9.23 -12.60
N ARG A 41 3.66 9.74 -12.38
CA ARG A 41 2.62 9.79 -13.42
C ARG A 41 2.93 10.81 -14.51
N SER A 42 3.45 11.97 -14.13
CA SER A 42 3.81 13.05 -15.09
C SER A 42 5.15 12.83 -15.78
N HIS A 43 6.05 12.03 -15.18
CA HIS A 43 7.41 11.76 -15.66
C HIS A 43 7.65 10.25 -15.83
N ARG A 44 6.73 9.55 -16.49
CA ARG A 44 6.71 8.07 -16.57
C ARG A 44 8.06 7.47 -16.96
N GLN A 45 8.66 7.92 -18.07
CA GLN A 45 9.90 7.33 -18.58
C GLN A 45 11.08 7.58 -17.64
N GLU A 46 11.15 8.74 -17.00
CA GLU A 46 12.16 9.04 -15.99
C GLU A 46 11.97 8.19 -14.72
N ALA A 47 10.72 8.02 -14.29
CA ALA A 47 10.38 7.15 -13.17
C ALA A 47 10.76 5.68 -13.45
N ILE A 48 10.47 5.17 -14.65
CA ILE A 48 10.87 3.83 -15.07
C ILE A 48 12.38 3.70 -15.05
N ALA A 49 13.11 4.64 -15.66
CA ALA A 49 14.57 4.59 -15.70
C ALA A 49 15.19 4.63 -14.29
N LEU A 50 14.62 5.42 -13.38
CA LEU A 50 15.05 5.51 -11.99
C LEU A 50 14.82 4.19 -11.24
N VAL A 51 13.60 3.63 -11.33
CA VAL A 51 13.24 2.38 -10.64
C VAL A 51 14.00 1.20 -11.23
N ALA A 52 14.10 1.10 -12.55
CA ALA A 52 14.84 0.05 -13.24
C ALA A 52 16.31 0.01 -12.79
N ARG A 53 16.97 1.18 -12.73
CA ARG A 53 18.33 1.29 -12.18
C ARG A 53 18.41 0.83 -10.73
N ARG A 54 17.40 1.15 -9.91
CA ARG A 54 17.41 0.81 -8.48
C ARG A 54 17.19 -0.68 -8.22
N LEU A 55 16.47 -1.35 -9.11
CA LEU A 55 16.16 -2.78 -9.08
C LEU A 55 17.15 -3.63 -9.91
N ASP A 56 18.13 -3.01 -10.56
CA ASP A 56 19.06 -3.66 -11.50
C ASP A 56 18.33 -4.42 -12.63
N MET A 57 17.30 -3.78 -13.19
CA MET A 57 16.47 -4.30 -14.27
C MET A 57 16.68 -3.50 -15.57
N ALA A 58 16.46 -4.13 -16.73
CA ALA A 58 16.40 -3.40 -17.98
C ALA A 58 15.14 -2.50 -18.02
N PRO A 59 15.25 -1.22 -18.40
CA PRO A 59 14.09 -0.32 -18.45
C PRO A 59 12.95 -0.83 -19.35
N VAL A 60 13.29 -1.54 -20.43
CA VAL A 60 12.31 -2.13 -21.36
C VAL A 60 11.45 -3.21 -20.69
N ASP A 61 12.03 -4.03 -19.82
CA ASP A 61 11.31 -5.09 -19.10
C ASP A 61 10.36 -4.50 -18.06
N LEU A 62 10.76 -3.40 -17.42
CA LEU A 62 9.93 -2.69 -16.46
C LEU A 62 8.81 -1.90 -17.15
N ASP A 63 9.08 -1.22 -18.26
CA ASP A 63 8.06 -0.49 -19.02
C ASP A 63 6.95 -1.42 -19.53
N ALA A 64 7.32 -2.61 -20.02
CA ALA A 64 6.36 -3.63 -20.48
C ALA A 64 5.37 -4.09 -19.39
N GLN A 65 5.72 -3.92 -18.12
CA GLN A 65 4.89 -4.30 -16.98
C GLN A 65 4.35 -3.10 -16.20
N TRP A 66 4.76 -1.88 -16.54
CA TRP A 66 4.51 -0.70 -15.70
C TRP A 66 3.03 -0.46 -15.46
N ASP A 67 2.19 -0.70 -16.47
CA ASP A 67 0.73 -0.53 -16.39
C ASP A 67 0.03 -1.67 -15.62
N ASN A 68 0.75 -2.72 -15.23
CA ASN A 68 0.25 -3.72 -14.28
C ASN A 68 0.33 -3.22 -12.83
N TYR A 69 1.12 -2.17 -12.55
CA TYR A 69 1.24 -1.58 -11.23
C TYR A 69 0.25 -0.43 -11.04
N ARG A 70 -0.38 -0.41 -9.87
CA ARG A 70 -1.24 0.70 -9.46
C ARG A 70 -0.57 1.50 -8.35
N PHE A 71 0.12 2.57 -8.73
CA PHE A 71 0.68 3.53 -7.78
C PHE A 71 -0.42 4.47 -7.26
N ALA A 72 -0.91 4.20 -6.06
CA ALA A 72 -1.94 5.00 -5.40
C ALA A 72 -1.68 5.05 -3.88
N LEU A 73 -1.90 6.22 -3.29
CA LEU A 73 -1.93 6.40 -1.84
C LEU A 73 -3.39 6.48 -1.40
N GLU A 74 -3.89 5.39 -0.83
CA GLU A 74 -5.27 5.23 -0.38
C GLU A 74 -5.42 4.17 0.71
N LEU A 75 -6.47 4.33 1.53
CA LEU A 75 -7.04 3.27 2.36
C LEU A 75 -8.38 2.89 1.73
N SER A 76 -8.40 1.81 0.95
CA SER A 76 -9.61 1.35 0.25
C SER A 76 -10.21 0.10 0.90
N GLN A 77 -11.53 -0.06 0.76
CA GLN A 77 -12.24 -1.25 1.25
C GLN A 77 -11.65 -2.55 0.69
N SER A 78 -11.21 -2.55 -0.57
CA SER A 78 -10.56 -3.71 -1.19
C SER A 78 -9.23 -4.07 -0.52
N HIS A 79 -8.51 -3.11 0.07
CA HIS A 79 -7.30 -3.36 0.84
C HIS A 79 -7.64 -4.06 2.16
N LEU A 80 -8.66 -3.61 2.87
CA LEU A 80 -9.13 -4.27 4.11
C LEU A 80 -9.54 -5.73 3.83
N VAL A 81 -10.35 -5.94 2.79
CA VAL A 81 -10.76 -7.29 2.35
C VAL A 81 -9.56 -8.15 1.94
N ALA A 82 -8.52 -7.56 1.33
CA ALA A 82 -7.31 -8.29 0.99
C ALA A 82 -6.55 -8.75 2.24
N LEU A 83 -6.42 -7.91 3.27
CA LEU A 83 -5.81 -8.27 4.55
C LEU A 83 -6.57 -9.40 5.25
N GLU A 84 -7.90 -9.32 5.27
CA GLU A 84 -8.76 -10.39 5.84
C GLU A 84 -8.56 -11.72 5.09
N ARG A 85 -8.53 -11.69 3.75
CA ARG A 85 -8.29 -12.89 2.94
C ARG A 85 -6.89 -13.47 3.17
N GLN A 86 -5.88 -12.61 3.31
CA GLN A 86 -4.51 -13.02 3.63
C GLN A 86 -4.43 -13.67 5.02
N ALA A 87 -5.09 -13.09 6.03
CA ALA A 87 -5.18 -13.68 7.36
C ALA A 87 -5.84 -15.06 7.33
N GLN A 88 -6.99 -15.18 6.67
CA GLN A 88 -7.69 -16.45 6.53
C GLN A 88 -6.84 -17.49 5.81
N TRP A 89 -6.15 -17.11 4.73
CA TRP A 89 -5.23 -18.02 4.04
C TRP A 89 -4.09 -18.48 4.94
N ALA A 90 -3.47 -17.57 5.70
CA ALA A 90 -2.40 -17.90 6.63
C ALA A 90 -2.87 -18.86 7.74
N MET A 91 -4.06 -18.64 8.29
CA MET A 91 -4.67 -19.53 9.29
C MET A 91 -4.95 -20.92 8.70
N ARG A 92 -5.60 -21.01 7.53
CA ARG A 92 -5.91 -22.30 6.87
C ARG A 92 -4.65 -23.07 6.46
N SER A 93 -3.58 -22.36 6.11
CA SER A 93 -2.32 -22.96 5.67
C SER A 93 -1.40 -23.33 6.83
N GLY A 94 -1.83 -23.12 8.09
CA GLY A 94 -1.04 -23.44 9.29
C GLY A 94 0.10 -22.46 9.58
N LEU A 95 0.16 -21.31 8.89
CA LEU A 95 1.18 -20.28 9.09
C LEU A 95 0.89 -19.37 10.31
N ALA A 96 -0.33 -19.42 10.84
CA ALA A 96 -0.75 -18.68 12.04
C ALA A 96 -1.47 -19.61 13.03
N PRO A 97 -0.79 -20.62 13.60
CA PRO A 97 -1.42 -21.59 14.49
C PRO A 97 -1.91 -20.92 15.78
N GLY A 98 -3.16 -21.17 16.16
CA GLY A 98 -3.77 -20.64 17.38
C GLY A 98 -4.10 -19.14 17.33
N ALA A 99 -3.90 -18.46 16.20
CA ALA A 99 -4.31 -17.08 16.04
C ALA A 99 -5.84 -16.97 15.91
N ALA A 100 -6.44 -15.96 16.56
CA ALA A 100 -7.81 -15.55 16.28
C ALA A 100 -7.83 -14.61 15.07
N MET A 101 -8.96 -14.58 14.35
CA MET A 101 -9.15 -13.66 13.23
C MET A 101 -9.08 -12.21 13.73
N PRO A 102 -8.13 -11.38 13.25
CA PRO A 102 -8.04 -10.00 13.68
C PRO A 102 -9.15 -9.15 13.05
N ASN A 103 -9.65 -8.17 13.81
CA ASN A 103 -10.37 -7.04 13.23
C ASN A 103 -9.34 -6.00 12.77
N TYR A 104 -9.09 -5.93 11.46
CA TYR A 104 -8.04 -5.07 10.90
C TYR A 104 -8.31 -3.57 11.08
N LEU A 105 -9.56 -3.16 11.32
CA LEU A 105 -9.89 -1.77 11.64
C LEU A 105 -9.18 -1.30 12.93
N ASP A 106 -8.93 -2.20 13.89
CA ASP A 106 -8.25 -1.89 15.15
C ASP A 106 -6.74 -1.58 15.00
N PHE A 107 -6.22 -1.75 13.78
CA PHE A 107 -4.81 -1.58 13.44
C PHE A 107 -4.57 -0.45 12.43
N ILE A 108 -5.62 0.22 11.94
CA ILE A 108 -5.50 1.30 10.97
C ILE A 108 -5.48 2.66 11.67
N ASP A 109 -4.43 3.44 11.42
CA ASP A 109 -4.41 4.87 11.74
C ASP A 109 -4.97 5.65 10.55
N PHE A 110 -6.19 6.18 10.68
CA PHE A 110 -6.82 7.00 9.65
C PHE A 110 -6.32 8.45 9.69
N THR A 111 -5.90 8.92 10.87
CA THR A 111 -5.68 10.33 11.15
C THR A 111 -4.58 10.94 10.29
N ALA A 112 -3.46 10.22 10.07
CA ALA A 112 -2.38 10.76 9.25
C ALA A 112 -2.79 10.92 7.76
N LEU A 113 -3.51 9.94 7.20
CA LEU A 113 -3.96 10.02 5.80
C LEU A 113 -5.12 11.01 5.66
N GLU A 114 -6.00 11.12 6.64
CA GLU A 114 -7.10 12.08 6.66
C GLU A 114 -6.59 13.51 6.58
N ALA A 115 -5.52 13.84 7.31
CA ALA A 115 -4.88 15.15 7.28
C ALA A 115 -4.20 15.48 5.94
N VAL A 116 -3.83 14.47 5.14
CA VAL A 116 -3.10 14.65 3.87
C VAL A 116 -4.03 14.59 2.66
N LYS A 117 -4.94 13.61 2.64
CA LYS A 117 -5.78 13.29 1.48
C LYS A 117 -7.06 12.57 1.95
N PRO A 118 -8.04 13.29 2.53
CA PRO A 118 -9.22 12.67 3.15
C PRO A 118 -10.06 11.88 2.15
N ARG A 119 -10.13 12.33 0.88
CA ARG A 119 -10.82 11.61 -0.21
C ARG A 119 -10.16 10.28 -0.62
N ALA A 120 -9.01 9.94 -0.05
CA ALA A 120 -8.35 8.66 -0.29
C ALA A 120 -8.69 7.61 0.78
N ILE A 121 -9.57 7.92 1.74
CA ILE A 121 -10.13 6.98 2.70
C ILE A 121 -11.50 6.56 2.19
N ASN A 122 -11.58 5.31 1.74
CA ASN A 122 -12.79 4.69 1.18
C ASN A 122 -13.20 3.44 1.98
N VAL A 123 -12.59 3.21 3.14
CA VAL A 123 -13.00 2.16 4.07
C VAL A 123 -14.25 2.65 4.79
N ILE A 124 -15.27 1.79 4.86
CA ILE A 124 -16.43 2.04 5.70
C ILE A 124 -16.07 1.56 7.11
N HIS A 125 -16.04 2.46 8.08
CA HIS A 125 -15.64 2.19 9.46
C HIS A 125 -16.57 2.84 10.47
#